data_AF-A0A9W4ZGW3-F1
#
_entry.id   AF-A0A9W4ZGW3-F1
#
_cell.length_a   1.000
_cell.length_b   1.000
_cell.length_c   1.000
_cell.angle_alpha   90.00
_cell.angle_beta   90.00
_cell.angle_gamma   90.00
#
_symmetry.space_group_name_H-M   'P 1'
#
loop_
_entity.id
_entity.type
_entity.pdbx_description
1 polymer ?
#
loop_
_entity_poly.entity_id
_entity_poly.type
_entity_poly.pdbx_seq_one_letter_code
_entity_poly.pdbx_strand_id
1 'polypeptide(L)'
;MANNVYEIVTNKIIEKLEQGTVPWQKPWINGKVAVNWKTQKPYRGINTMLLDSGEYLTFKQVQEAKGKVKKGAKSEIVVFWKWLEKEDKVSGDVEKIPMLRYYKVFNINQCEGIESKRKEEETFEHNLIEEAENIVKGYINSPSLSWNSGRAFYQPIMDHVNVPTMKDFTKVEEYYSTLFHEFIHSTGHSNRLHRDGITSATAHFGSEEYSKEELVEYVNRISRVRRYNI
;
A
#
# COMPACT_ATOMS: atom_id res chain seq x y z
N MET A 1 -18.41 27.09 -16.52
CA MET A 1 -17.22 26.32 -16.93
C MET A 1 -17.10 25.15 -15.98
N ALA A 2 -17.33 23.92 -16.46
CA ALA A 2 -17.16 22.74 -15.63
C ALA A 2 -15.66 22.55 -15.42
N ASN A 3 -15.13 22.94 -14.25
CA ASN A 3 -13.74 22.64 -13.91
C ASN A 3 -13.53 21.16 -14.13
N ASN A 4 -12.66 20.85 -15.08
CA ASN A 4 -12.39 19.49 -15.49
C ASN A 4 -11.82 18.76 -14.27
N VAL A 5 -12.30 17.55 -13.98
CA VAL A 5 -11.82 16.78 -12.81
C VAL A 5 -10.29 16.67 -12.84
N TYR A 6 -9.71 16.59 -14.04
CA TYR A 6 -8.26 16.62 -14.25
C TYR A 6 -7.60 17.89 -13.73
N GLU A 7 -8.18 19.06 -13.98
CA GLU A 7 -7.64 20.36 -13.56
C GLU A 7 -7.67 20.50 -12.03
N ILE A 8 -8.76 20.06 -11.39
CA ILE A 8 -8.89 20.06 -9.93
C ILE A 8 -7.81 19.18 -9.29
N VAL A 9 -7.60 17.98 -9.84
CA VAL A 9 -6.57 17.05 -9.35
C VAL A 9 -5.18 17.62 -9.57
N THR A 10 -4.92 18.18 -10.77
CA THR A 10 -3.62 18.76 -11.14
C THR A 10 -3.25 19.91 -10.21
N ASN A 11 -4.17 20.85 -10.00
CA ASN A 11 -3.95 21.99 -9.09
C ASN A 11 -3.68 21.52 -7.66
N LYS A 12 -4.34 20.44 -7.21
CA LYS A 12 -4.09 19.89 -5.87
C LYS A 12 -2.71 19.26 -5.73
N ILE A 13 -2.21 18.62 -6.78
CA ILE A 13 -0.85 18.09 -6.81
C ILE A 13 0.16 19.24 -6.80
N ILE A 14 -0.08 20.29 -7.59
CA ILE A 14 0.76 21.51 -7.61
C ILE A 14 0.80 22.15 -6.21
N GLU A 15 -0.33 22.34 -5.54
CA GLU A 15 -0.38 22.88 -4.17
C GLU A 15 0.49 22.06 -3.18
N LYS A 16 0.46 20.73 -3.28
CA LYS A 16 1.29 19.87 -2.41
C LYS A 16 2.78 20.00 -2.73
N LEU A 17 3.13 20.13 -4.01
CA LEU A 17 4.51 20.35 -4.45
C LEU A 17 5.05 21.71 -3.98
N GLU A 18 4.24 22.77 -4.06
CA GLU A 18 4.57 24.11 -3.55
C GLU A 18 4.79 24.11 -2.04
N GLN A 19 4.10 23.23 -1.31
CA GLN A 19 4.30 22.99 0.13
C GLN A 19 5.55 22.13 0.43
N GLY A 20 6.38 21.82 -0.58
CA GLY A 20 7.60 21.03 -0.44
C GLY A 20 7.36 19.52 -0.26
N THR A 21 6.14 19.03 -0.47
CA THR A 21 5.82 17.61 -0.36
C THR A 21 5.71 17.00 -1.75
N VAL A 22 6.53 15.98 -2.04
CA VAL A 22 6.45 15.21 -3.29
C VAL A 22 5.46 14.05 -3.10
N PRO A 23 4.22 14.12 -3.63
CA PRO A 23 3.13 13.23 -3.22
C PRO A 23 3.34 11.75 -3.57
N TRP A 24 4.14 11.46 -4.59
CA TRP A 24 4.51 10.10 -5.00
C TRP A 24 5.76 9.57 -4.30
N GLN A 25 6.53 10.44 -3.64
CA GLN A 25 7.64 10.07 -2.75
C GLN A 25 7.17 10.27 -1.31
N LYS A 26 6.18 9.49 -0.86
CA LYS A 26 5.93 9.36 0.58
C LYS A 26 6.95 8.35 1.12
N PRO A 27 8.00 8.77 1.85
CA PRO A 27 9.10 7.89 2.28
C PRO A 27 8.71 6.85 3.35
N TRP A 28 7.45 6.84 3.79
CA TRP A 28 6.94 5.90 4.78
C TRP A 28 5.50 5.50 4.44
N ILE A 29 5.25 4.19 4.40
CA ILE A 29 3.89 3.62 4.52
C ILE A 29 3.69 3.39 6.01
N ASN A 30 3.48 4.47 6.79
CA ASN A 30 3.09 4.31 8.19
C ASN A 30 1.71 3.64 8.19
N GLY A 31 1.70 2.32 8.38
CA GLY A 31 0.66 1.30 8.66
C GLY A 31 -0.80 1.58 8.32
N LYS A 32 -1.25 2.80 8.51
CA LYS A 32 -2.63 3.20 8.36
C LYS A 32 -2.87 3.89 7.01
N VAL A 33 -3.07 3.11 5.94
CA VAL A 33 -3.55 3.67 4.66
C VAL A 33 -4.86 4.44 4.82
N ALA A 34 -5.10 5.40 3.91
CA ALA A 34 -6.38 6.08 3.81
C ALA A 34 -7.48 5.08 3.43
N VAL A 35 -8.54 4.99 4.23
CA VAL A 35 -9.67 4.07 4.00
C VAL A 35 -10.99 4.82 4.00
N ASN A 36 -11.98 4.31 3.26
CA ASN A 36 -13.35 4.80 3.42
C ASN A 36 -13.95 4.27 4.72
N TRP A 37 -14.47 5.14 5.58
CA TRP A 37 -15.03 4.75 6.89
C TRP A 37 -16.15 3.72 6.80
N LYS A 38 -17.04 3.82 5.80
CA LYS A 38 -18.21 2.92 5.70
C LYS A 38 -17.83 1.52 5.25
N THR A 39 -16.96 1.41 4.24
CA THR A 39 -16.58 0.12 3.65
C THR A 39 -15.28 -0.45 4.20
N GLN A 40 -14.51 0.35 4.93
CA GLN A 40 -13.13 0.06 5.38
C GLN A 40 -12.17 -0.33 4.25
N LYS A 41 -12.55 -0.08 2.98
CA LYS A 41 -11.70 -0.37 1.83
C LYS A 41 -10.65 0.74 1.67
N PRO A 42 -9.36 0.38 1.47
CA PRO A 42 -8.32 1.35 1.14
C PRO A 42 -8.61 2.10 -0.15
N TYR A 43 -8.33 3.41 -0.15
CA TYR A 43 -8.29 4.20 -1.37
C TYR A 43 -7.14 3.74 -2.27
N ARG A 44 -7.31 3.87 -3.59
CA ARG A 44 -6.36 3.37 -4.61
C ARG A 44 -6.06 4.45 -5.66
N GLY A 45 -4.99 4.24 -6.42
CA GLY A 45 -4.59 5.11 -7.53
C GLY A 45 -4.28 6.52 -7.04
N ILE A 46 -4.70 7.54 -7.80
CA ILE A 46 -4.42 8.95 -7.48
C ILE A 46 -4.87 9.36 -6.07
N ASN A 47 -5.88 8.70 -5.50
CA ASN A 47 -6.37 8.99 -4.15
C ASN A 47 -5.34 8.69 -3.05
N THR A 48 -4.38 7.78 -3.27
CA THR A 48 -3.30 7.52 -2.29
C THR A 48 -2.31 8.69 -2.22
N MET A 49 -2.19 9.47 -3.30
CA MET A 49 -1.37 10.68 -3.35
C MET A 49 -2.13 11.89 -2.77
N LEU A 50 -3.45 11.94 -2.96
CA LEU A 50 -4.28 13.04 -2.51
C LEU A 50 -4.56 12.99 -1.00
N LEU A 51 -4.77 11.80 -0.45
CA LEU A 51 -5.13 11.62 0.95
C LEU A 51 -3.95 11.24 1.84
N ASP A 52 -4.01 11.68 3.08
CA ASP A 52 -3.13 11.20 4.16
C ASP A 52 -3.78 10.03 4.89
N SER A 53 -3.01 9.36 5.75
CA SER A 53 -3.48 8.24 6.56
C SER A 53 -4.72 8.61 7.38
N GLY A 54 -5.73 7.73 7.42
CA GLY A 54 -6.94 7.96 8.20
C GLY A 54 -8.20 7.34 7.62
N GLU A 55 -9.32 7.55 8.30
CA GLU A 55 -10.65 7.19 7.82
C GLU A 55 -11.35 8.42 7.27
N TYR A 56 -11.93 8.27 6.08
CA TYR A 56 -12.61 9.37 5.39
C TYR A 56 -14.08 9.07 5.14
N LEU A 57 -14.90 10.11 5.29
CA LEU A 57 -16.34 10.08 5.14
C LEU A 57 -16.80 11.15 4.14
N THR A 58 -17.76 10.82 3.28
CA THR A 58 -18.53 11.86 2.59
C THR A 58 -19.49 12.55 3.56
N PHE A 59 -19.94 13.77 3.23
CA PHE A 59 -20.94 14.47 4.04
C PHE A 59 -22.21 13.64 4.28
N LYS A 60 -22.65 12.89 3.25
CA LYS A 60 -23.78 11.96 3.37
C LYS A 60 -23.49 10.84 4.38
N GLN A 61 -22.28 10.27 4.35
CA GLN A 61 -21.87 9.24 5.32
C GLN A 61 -21.81 9.79 6.75
N VAL A 62 -21.38 11.05 6.93
CA VAL A 62 -21.42 11.73 8.24
C VAL A 62 -22.84 11.84 8.77
N GLN A 63 -23.79 12.24 7.92
CA GLN A 63 -25.20 12.33 8.29
C GLN A 63 -25.82 10.96 8.58
N GLU A 64 -25.51 9.94 7.78
CA GLU A 64 -25.93 8.54 8.01
C GLU A 64 -25.40 8.01 9.35
N ALA A 65 -24.20 8.42 9.75
CA ALA A 65 -23.59 8.10 11.03
C ALA A 65 -24.15 8.93 12.21
N LYS A 66 -25.12 9.81 11.97
CA LYS A 66 -25.65 10.80 12.94
C LYS A 66 -24.59 11.74 13.53
N GLY A 67 -23.46 11.89 12.84
CA GLY A 67 -22.38 12.78 13.22
C GLY A 67 -22.53 14.18 12.63
N LYS A 68 -21.58 15.07 12.97
CA LYS A 68 -21.48 16.43 12.46
C LYS A 68 -20.06 16.72 12.00
N VAL A 69 -19.90 17.52 10.95
CA VAL A 69 -18.59 18.04 10.56
C VAL A 69 -18.28 19.28 11.41
N LYS A 70 -17.06 19.36 11.97
CA LYS A 70 -16.62 20.51 12.78
C LYS A 70 -16.67 21.80 11.96
N LYS A 71 -17.10 22.89 12.60
CA LYS A 71 -17.18 24.21 11.94
C LYS A 71 -15.78 24.64 11.48
N GLY A 72 -15.63 24.98 10.20
CA GLY A 72 -14.36 25.38 9.60
C GLY A 72 -13.50 24.24 9.05
N ALA A 73 -13.94 22.98 9.15
CA ALA A 73 -13.24 21.86 8.54
C ALA A 73 -13.17 21.99 7.01
N LYS A 74 -11.99 21.74 6.44
CA LYS A 74 -11.76 21.70 4.99
C LYS A 74 -11.93 20.27 4.50
N SER A 75 -12.71 20.11 3.43
CA SER A 75 -12.89 18.82 2.75
C SER A 75 -11.69 18.50 1.86
N GLU A 76 -11.32 17.23 1.81
CA GLU A 76 -10.40 16.68 0.81
C GLU A 76 -11.16 16.13 -0.39
N ILE A 77 -10.45 15.94 -1.51
CA ILE A 77 -11.02 15.46 -2.76
C ILE A 77 -10.56 14.04 -3.04
N VAL A 78 -11.50 13.17 -3.41
CA VAL A 78 -11.22 11.84 -3.97
C VAL A 78 -11.83 11.69 -5.34
N VAL A 79 -11.13 11.01 -6.23
CA VAL A 79 -11.54 10.73 -7.60
C VAL A 79 -12.08 9.32 -7.69
N PHE A 80 -13.23 9.18 -8.34
CA PHE A 80 -13.87 7.92 -8.65
C PHE A 80 -14.05 7.82 -10.16
N TRP A 81 -13.71 6.67 -10.73
CA TRP A 81 -13.94 6.42 -12.13
C TRP A 81 -14.55 5.04 -12.32
N LYS A 82 -15.41 4.91 -13.33
CA LYS A 82 -15.94 3.62 -13.78
C LYS A 82 -16.33 3.69 -15.26
N TRP A 83 -16.35 2.56 -15.93
CA TRP A 83 -17.02 2.43 -17.22
C TRP A 83 -18.54 2.37 -16.99
N LEU A 84 -19.29 3.17 -17.75
CA LEU A 84 -20.73 3.05 -17.88
C LEU A 84 -21.03 2.32 -19.17
N GLU A 85 -21.97 1.38 -19.11
CA GLU A 85 -22.52 0.74 -20.29
C GLU A 85 -23.79 1.51 -20.69
N LYS A 86 -23.85 1.92 -21.95
CA LYS A 86 -24.99 2.61 -22.54
C LYS A 86 -25.41 1.83 -23.78
N GLU A 87 -26.62 1.28 -23.74
CA GLU A 87 -27.21 0.67 -24.92
C GLU A 87 -27.65 1.76 -25.91
N ASP A 88 -27.20 1.64 -27.15
CA ASP A 88 -27.72 2.42 -28.26
C ASP A 88 -29.13 1.92 -28.58
N LYS A 89 -30.12 2.82 -28.47
CA LYS A 89 -31.53 2.51 -28.74
C LYS A 89 -31.83 2.23 -30.21
N VAL A 90 -30.88 2.50 -31.12
CA VAL A 90 -31.05 2.35 -32.56
C VAL A 90 -30.33 1.12 -33.09
N SER A 91 -29.10 0.83 -32.65
CA SER A 91 -28.34 -0.34 -33.12
C SER A 91 -28.37 -1.55 -32.19
N GLY A 92 -28.74 -1.37 -30.91
CA GLY A 92 -28.66 -2.42 -29.89
C GLY A 92 -27.23 -2.69 -29.38
N ASP A 93 -26.23 -1.91 -29.82
CA ASP A 93 -24.85 -2.05 -29.37
C ASP A 93 -24.64 -1.45 -27.98
N VAL A 94 -23.82 -2.11 -27.15
CA VAL A 94 -23.43 -1.62 -25.82
C VAL A 94 -22.17 -0.78 -25.93
N GLU A 95 -22.32 0.53 -25.85
CA GLU A 95 -21.21 1.47 -25.81
C GLU A 95 -20.67 1.63 -24.38
N LYS A 96 -19.34 1.58 -24.21
CA LYS A 96 -18.68 1.79 -22.92
C LYS A 96 -18.14 3.21 -22.82
N ILE A 97 -18.72 4.01 -21.93
CA ILE A 97 -18.36 5.42 -21.73
C ILE A 97 -17.63 5.57 -20.39
N PRO A 98 -16.42 6.17 -20.34
CA PRO A 98 -15.72 6.39 -19.09
C PRO A 98 -16.39 7.51 -18.30
N MET A 99 -16.70 7.23 -17.04
CA MET A 99 -17.30 8.18 -16.12
C MET A 99 -16.31 8.54 -15.02
N LEU A 100 -15.86 9.79 -15.03
CA LEU A 100 -14.98 10.34 -14.01
C LEU A 100 -15.77 11.30 -13.11
N ARG A 101 -15.70 11.11 -11.80
CA ARG A 101 -16.29 12.00 -10.79
C ARG A 101 -15.30 12.25 -9.67
N TYR A 102 -15.49 13.36 -8.97
CA TYR A 102 -14.83 13.57 -7.70
C TYR A 102 -15.87 13.70 -6.58
N TYR A 103 -15.44 13.38 -5.37
CA TYR A 103 -16.23 13.52 -4.15
C TYR A 103 -15.43 14.30 -3.12
N LYS A 104 -16.15 15.10 -2.33
CA LYS A 104 -15.60 15.74 -1.15
C LYS A 104 -15.73 14.81 0.05
N VAL A 105 -14.63 14.58 0.73
CA VAL A 105 -14.54 13.73 1.92
C VAL A 105 -13.93 14.51 3.08
N PHE A 106 -14.26 14.11 4.30
CA PHE A 106 -13.73 14.66 5.53
C PHE A 106 -13.04 13.54 6.29
N ASN A 107 -11.91 13.85 6.91
CA ASN A 107 -11.26 12.91 7.82
C ASN A 107 -12.14 12.74 9.07
N ILE A 108 -12.19 11.54 9.63
CA ILE A 108 -12.97 11.25 10.84
C ILE A 108 -12.63 12.21 11.99
N ASN A 109 -11.37 12.63 12.12
CA ASN A 109 -10.91 13.58 13.14
C ASN A 109 -11.52 14.98 13.00
N GLN A 110 -12.01 15.32 11.80
CA GLN A 110 -12.74 16.56 11.50
C GLN A 110 -14.24 16.44 11.76
N CYS A 111 -14.72 15.27 12.19
CA CYS A 111 -16.11 15.01 12.51
C CYS A 111 -16.30 14.81 14.03
N GLU A 112 -17.53 14.98 14.49
CA GLU A 112 -17.98 14.78 15.87
C GLU A 112 -19.14 13.79 15.89
N GLY A 113 -19.21 12.97 16.94
CA GLY A 113 -20.27 11.96 17.09
C GLY A 113 -20.16 10.79 16.11
N ILE A 114 -18.96 10.50 15.61
CA ILE A 114 -18.69 9.37 14.72
C ILE A 114 -17.59 8.51 15.34
N GLU A 115 -17.90 7.25 15.57
CA GLU A 115 -16.91 6.28 16.05
C GLU A 115 -16.11 5.70 14.88
N SER A 116 -14.83 5.44 15.14
CA SER A 116 -13.96 4.74 14.20
C SER A 116 -14.49 3.34 13.95
N LYS A 117 -14.55 2.94 12.68
CA LYS A 117 -14.84 1.55 12.29
C LYS A 117 -13.57 0.78 11.97
N ARG A 118 -12.43 1.44 12.06
CA ARG A 118 -11.13 0.83 11.91
C ARG A 118 -10.93 -0.10 13.09
N LYS A 119 -10.81 -1.40 12.80
CA LYS A 119 -10.32 -2.33 13.79
C LYS A 119 -8.91 -1.90 14.18
N GLU A 120 -8.64 -1.78 15.47
CA GLU A 120 -7.26 -1.72 15.92
C GLU A 120 -6.58 -3.00 15.42
N GLU A 121 -5.42 -2.85 14.80
CA GLU A 121 -4.62 -4.00 14.40
C GLU A 121 -4.23 -4.72 15.69
N GLU A 122 -4.60 -5.98 15.82
CA GLU A 122 -4.18 -6.81 16.94
C GLU A 122 -2.66 -6.85 16.92
N THR A 123 -2.04 -6.32 17.98
CA THR A 123 -0.59 -6.40 18.14
C THR A 123 -0.26 -7.62 18.97
N PHE A 124 0.67 -8.43 18.49
CA PHE A 124 1.13 -9.63 19.17
C PHE A 124 2.51 -9.40 19.80
N GLU A 125 2.73 -9.92 21.01
CA GLU A 125 4.05 -9.93 21.63
C GLU A 125 4.73 -11.27 21.38
N HIS A 126 5.96 -11.22 20.90
CA HIS A 126 6.74 -12.40 20.52
C HIS A 126 8.14 -12.35 21.12
N ASN A 127 8.66 -13.53 21.47
CA ASN A 127 10.09 -13.69 21.73
C ASN A 127 10.81 -13.88 20.39
N LEU A 128 12.02 -13.31 20.28
CA LEU A 128 12.86 -13.51 19.10
C LEU A 128 13.27 -14.98 18.96
N ILE A 129 13.42 -15.44 17.72
CA ILE A 129 14.05 -16.74 17.43
C ILE A 129 15.54 -16.49 17.26
N GLU A 130 16.35 -16.98 18.19
CA GLU A 130 17.79 -16.66 18.28
C GLU A 130 18.54 -17.07 17.00
N GLU A 131 18.25 -18.25 16.47
CA GLU A 131 18.84 -18.75 15.22
C GLU A 131 18.49 -17.86 14.03
N ALA A 132 17.25 -17.38 13.96
CA ALA A 132 16.79 -16.49 12.91
C ALA A 132 17.52 -15.14 12.98
N GLU A 133 17.66 -14.58 14.19
CA GLU A 133 18.44 -13.36 14.42
C GLU A 133 19.91 -13.52 14.04
N ASN A 134 20.50 -14.68 14.32
CA ASN A 134 21.88 -14.98 13.93
C ASN A 134 22.04 -15.01 12.40
N ILE A 135 21.04 -15.52 11.66
CA ILE A 135 21.01 -15.46 10.20
C ILE A 135 20.91 -14.02 9.71
N VAL A 136 20.04 -13.20 10.32
CA VAL A 136 19.89 -11.78 9.96
C VAL A 136 21.20 -11.02 10.18
N LYS A 137 21.82 -11.17 11.36
CA LYS A 137 23.11 -10.54 11.70
C LYS A 137 24.26 -11.04 10.84
N GLY A 138 24.22 -12.31 10.44
CA GLY A 138 25.24 -12.94 9.60
C GLY A 138 25.11 -12.63 8.11
N TYR A 139 24.07 -11.89 7.68
CA TYR A 139 23.88 -11.58 6.27
C TYR A 139 24.85 -10.49 5.79
N ILE A 140 25.99 -10.92 5.24
CA ILE A 140 27.00 -10.05 4.66
C ILE A 140 26.44 -9.31 3.44
N ASN A 141 26.69 -8.00 3.35
CA ASN A 141 26.15 -7.10 2.32
C ASN A 141 24.61 -7.13 2.25
N SER A 142 23.96 -7.17 3.40
CA SER A 142 22.50 -7.12 3.50
C SER A 142 21.92 -5.81 2.93
N PRO A 143 20.70 -5.83 2.38
CA PRO A 143 19.96 -4.61 2.07
C PRO A 143 19.74 -3.76 3.33
N SER A 144 19.43 -2.47 3.14
CA SER A 144 18.93 -1.62 4.22
C SER A 144 17.53 -2.09 4.67
N LEU A 145 17.19 -1.92 5.96
CA LEU A 145 15.94 -2.41 6.54
C LEU A 145 15.04 -1.29 7.06
N SER A 146 13.73 -1.46 6.90
CA SER A 146 12.73 -0.71 7.64
C SER A 146 11.55 -1.57 8.09
N TRP A 147 10.93 -1.18 9.19
CA TRP A 147 9.81 -1.90 9.79
C TRP A 147 8.51 -1.10 9.69
N ASN A 148 8.02 -0.90 8.46
CA ASN A 148 6.76 -0.20 8.25
C ASN A 148 5.62 -1.20 8.04
N SER A 149 4.57 -1.09 8.86
CA SER A 149 3.37 -1.92 8.76
C SER A 149 2.68 -1.78 7.40
N GLY A 150 1.99 -2.85 6.99
CA GLY A 150 1.11 -2.86 5.82
C GLY A 150 1.59 -3.73 4.66
N ARG A 151 2.87 -3.71 4.28
CA ARG A 151 3.41 -4.57 3.20
C ARG A 151 4.87 -4.94 3.41
N ALA A 152 5.21 -6.20 3.15
CA ALA A 152 6.59 -6.64 2.96
C ALA A 152 6.98 -6.52 1.48
N PHE A 153 8.20 -6.07 1.20
CA PHE A 153 8.77 -6.05 -0.13
C PHE A 153 10.29 -5.80 -0.10
N TYR A 154 10.97 -6.33 -1.11
CA TYR A 154 12.30 -5.92 -1.53
C TYR A 154 12.22 -4.92 -2.70
N GLN A 155 13.00 -3.84 -2.62
CA GLN A 155 13.11 -2.81 -3.64
C GLN A 155 14.52 -2.85 -4.28
N PRO A 156 14.66 -3.40 -5.50
CA PRO A 156 15.96 -3.62 -6.13
C PRO A 156 16.79 -2.36 -6.34
N ILE A 157 16.19 -1.26 -6.79
CA ILE A 157 16.89 -0.02 -7.13
C ILE A 157 17.59 0.60 -5.90
N MET A 158 16.97 0.48 -4.72
CA MET A 158 17.48 1.07 -3.48
C MET A 158 18.24 0.07 -2.61
N ASP A 159 18.33 -1.20 -3.03
CA ASP A 159 18.82 -2.31 -2.20
C ASP A 159 18.21 -2.25 -0.78
N HIS A 160 16.88 -2.28 -0.72
CA HIS A 160 16.11 -2.01 0.49
C HIS A 160 15.01 -3.04 0.72
N VAL A 161 14.85 -3.49 1.96
CA VAL A 161 13.78 -4.39 2.40
C VAL A 161 12.90 -3.68 3.43
N ASN A 162 11.61 -3.65 3.17
CA ASN A 162 10.61 -3.30 4.17
C ASN A 162 9.85 -4.57 4.60
N VAL A 163 9.63 -4.74 5.90
CA VAL A 163 8.76 -5.78 6.46
C VAL A 163 7.86 -5.14 7.52
N PRO A 164 6.60 -5.58 7.69
CA PRO A 164 5.80 -5.13 8.83
C PRO A 164 6.52 -5.40 10.16
N THR A 165 6.12 -4.68 11.21
CA THR A 165 6.72 -4.91 12.53
C THR A 165 6.35 -6.32 13.01
N MET A 166 7.18 -6.94 13.85
CA MET A 166 6.90 -8.28 14.38
C MET A 166 5.55 -8.35 15.11
N LYS A 167 5.09 -7.21 15.66
CA LYS A 167 3.79 -7.08 16.32
C LYS A 167 2.61 -7.25 15.38
N ASP A 168 2.81 -7.09 14.08
CA ASP A 168 1.77 -7.21 13.05
C ASP A 168 1.52 -8.68 12.66
N PHE A 169 2.31 -9.63 13.18
CA PHE A 169 2.21 -11.05 12.86
C PHE A 169 1.62 -11.84 14.03
N THR A 170 0.68 -12.74 13.76
CA THR A 170 0.11 -13.63 14.79
C THR A 170 1.13 -14.61 15.35
N LYS A 171 2.13 -14.98 14.54
CA LYS A 171 3.20 -15.93 14.89
C LYS A 171 4.56 -15.37 14.48
N VAL A 172 5.57 -15.56 15.32
CA VAL A 172 6.92 -15.05 15.07
C VAL A 172 7.60 -15.71 13.88
N GLU A 173 7.29 -16.98 13.60
CA GLU A 173 7.80 -17.73 12.45
C GLU A 173 7.32 -17.11 11.13
N GLU A 174 6.11 -16.54 11.10
CA GLU A 174 5.57 -15.87 9.91
C GLU A 174 6.30 -14.55 9.63
N TYR A 175 6.69 -13.82 10.68
CA TYR A 175 7.54 -12.64 10.55
C TYR A 175 8.90 -13.01 9.94
N TYR A 176 9.60 -14.00 10.49
CA TYR A 176 10.91 -14.40 9.96
C TYR A 176 10.83 -15.03 8.58
N SER A 177 9.79 -15.82 8.30
CA SER A 177 9.50 -16.36 6.96
C SER A 177 9.34 -15.23 5.95
N THR A 178 8.59 -14.18 6.30
CA THR A 178 8.38 -13.00 5.45
C THR A 178 9.68 -12.20 5.28
N LEU A 179 10.45 -11.98 6.34
CA LEU A 179 11.73 -11.30 6.26
C LEU A 179 12.72 -12.06 5.37
N PHE A 180 12.78 -13.38 5.52
CA PHE A 180 13.67 -14.22 4.73
C PHE A 180 13.24 -14.34 3.28
N HIS A 181 11.94 -14.31 2.98
CA HIS A 181 11.41 -14.19 1.62
C HIS A 181 12.02 -12.95 0.93
N GLU A 182 11.90 -11.78 1.56
CA GLU A 182 12.46 -10.54 1.00
C GLU A 182 13.99 -10.55 0.96
N PHE A 183 14.66 -11.21 1.90
CA PHE A 183 16.11 -11.40 1.85
C PHE A 183 16.52 -12.26 0.67
N ILE A 184 15.77 -13.31 0.35
CA ILE A 184 16.05 -14.14 -0.82
C ILE A 184 15.92 -13.30 -2.08
N HIS A 185 14.87 -12.48 -2.23
CA HIS A 185 14.77 -11.52 -3.33
C HIS A 185 16.00 -10.62 -3.40
N SER A 186 16.42 -10.08 -2.25
CA SER A 186 17.60 -9.23 -2.15
C SER A 186 18.85 -9.90 -2.71
N THR A 187 19.08 -11.20 -2.49
CA THR A 187 20.27 -11.89 -3.02
C THR A 187 20.43 -11.76 -4.54
N GLY A 188 19.35 -11.50 -5.29
CA GLY A 188 19.37 -11.27 -6.73
C GLY A 188 19.88 -9.90 -7.18
N HIS A 189 20.16 -8.98 -6.25
CA HIS A 189 20.70 -7.65 -6.57
C HIS A 189 22.00 -7.73 -7.39
N SER A 190 22.27 -6.68 -8.18
CA SER A 190 23.42 -6.59 -9.08
C SER A 190 24.77 -6.73 -8.36
N ASN A 191 24.86 -6.28 -7.10
CA ASN A 191 26.05 -6.40 -6.26
C ASN A 191 26.14 -7.72 -5.48
N ARG A 192 25.20 -8.65 -5.71
CA ARG A 192 25.14 -9.98 -5.08
C ARG A 192 25.16 -11.06 -6.16
N LEU A 193 24.08 -11.82 -6.34
CA LEU A 193 24.00 -12.89 -7.34
C LEU A 193 23.64 -12.39 -8.74
N HIS A 194 23.23 -11.12 -8.88
CA HIS A 194 22.92 -10.49 -10.15
C HIS A 194 21.94 -11.33 -10.98
N ARG A 195 20.78 -11.67 -10.41
CA ARG A 195 19.77 -12.47 -11.10
C ARG A 195 18.92 -11.58 -12.01
N ASP A 196 18.79 -11.99 -13.27
CA ASP A 196 18.09 -11.23 -14.31
C ASP A 196 16.62 -10.92 -13.97
N GLY A 197 15.95 -11.80 -13.23
CA GLY A 197 14.57 -11.58 -12.78
C GLY A 197 14.42 -10.51 -11.68
N ILE A 198 15.52 -9.98 -11.16
CA ILE A 198 15.56 -8.88 -10.18
C ILE A 198 16.18 -7.62 -10.80
N THR A 199 17.15 -7.75 -11.69
CA THR A 199 17.90 -6.63 -12.28
C THR A 199 17.32 -6.15 -13.61
N SER A 200 16.47 -6.92 -14.29
CA SER A 200 15.86 -6.53 -15.56
C SER A 200 14.70 -5.54 -15.37
N ALA A 201 14.66 -4.51 -16.23
CA ALA A 201 13.55 -3.57 -16.31
C ALA A 201 12.21 -4.20 -16.76
N THR A 202 12.24 -5.42 -17.32
CA THR A 202 11.05 -6.17 -17.74
C THR A 202 10.45 -7.03 -16.63
N ALA A 203 11.18 -7.27 -15.54
CA ALA A 203 10.73 -8.07 -14.42
C ALA A 203 9.83 -7.23 -13.49
N HIS A 204 8.55 -7.13 -13.86
CA HIS A 204 7.52 -6.51 -13.01
C HIS A 204 6.60 -7.58 -12.41
N PHE A 205 5.90 -7.22 -11.33
CA PHE A 205 4.89 -8.08 -10.72
C PHE A 205 3.93 -8.65 -11.76
N GLY A 206 3.78 -9.98 -11.79
CA GLY A 206 2.94 -10.71 -12.75
C GLY A 206 3.56 -11.02 -14.13
N SER A 207 4.85 -10.72 -14.33
CA SER A 207 5.61 -11.19 -15.51
C SER A 207 6.03 -12.67 -15.36
N GLU A 208 6.45 -13.30 -16.47
CA GLU A 208 6.98 -14.67 -16.47
C GLU A 208 8.30 -14.74 -15.68
N GLU A 209 9.15 -13.74 -15.85
CA GLU A 209 10.42 -13.59 -15.13
C GLU A 209 10.19 -13.43 -13.62
N TYR A 210 9.21 -12.63 -13.22
CA TYR A 210 8.81 -12.51 -11.81
C TYR A 210 8.33 -13.84 -11.23
N SER A 211 7.56 -14.62 -12.00
CA SER A 211 7.06 -15.94 -11.55
C SER A 211 8.19 -16.95 -11.35
N LYS A 212 9.28 -16.85 -12.12
CA LYS A 212 10.49 -17.67 -11.94
C LYS A 212 11.25 -17.27 -10.67
N GLU A 213 11.33 -15.98 -10.33
CA GLU A 213 11.98 -15.53 -9.08
C GLU A 213 11.20 -15.95 -7.83
N GLU A 214 9.86 -15.88 -7.87
CA GLU A 214 9.01 -16.41 -6.79
C GLU A 214 9.20 -17.93 -6.60
N LEU A 215 9.44 -18.68 -7.68
CA LEU A 215 9.78 -20.10 -7.58
C LEU A 215 11.16 -20.33 -6.93
N VAL A 216 12.16 -19.51 -7.27
CA VAL A 216 13.49 -19.59 -6.64
C VAL A 216 13.40 -19.22 -5.15
N GLU A 217 12.57 -18.24 -4.78
CA GLU A 217 12.26 -17.95 -3.39
C GLU A 217 11.67 -19.16 -2.69
N TYR A 218 10.60 -19.73 -3.24
CA TYR A 218 9.88 -20.85 -2.64
C TYR A 218 10.79 -22.07 -2.39
N VAL A 219 11.65 -22.41 -3.35
CA VAL A 219 12.61 -23.52 -3.24
C VAL A 219 13.65 -23.24 -2.15
N ASN A 220 14.15 -22.00 -2.05
CA ASN A 220 15.11 -21.61 -1.01
C ASN A 220 14.47 -21.52 0.38
N ARG A 221 13.20 -21.15 0.47
CA ARG A 221 12.45 -21.16 1.72
C ARG A 221 12.33 -22.59 2.26
N ILE A 222 11.95 -23.55 1.43
CA ILE A 222 11.84 -24.98 1.82
C ILE A 222 13.19 -25.55 2.28
N SER A 223 14.28 -25.19 1.60
CA SER A 223 15.62 -25.69 1.97
C SER A 223 16.12 -25.13 3.31
N ARG A 224 15.74 -23.89 3.66
CA ARG A 224 16.07 -23.26 4.95
C ARG A 224 15.21 -23.77 6.10
N VAL A 225 13.90 -23.96 5.91
CA VAL A 225 13.00 -24.56 6.91
C VAL A 225 13.52 -25.93 7.35
N ARG A 226 13.97 -26.77 6.39
CA ARG A 226 14.55 -28.10 6.69
C ARG A 226 15.90 -28.05 7.40
N ARG A 227 16.67 -26.98 7.25
CA ARG A 227 18.04 -26.87 7.78
C ARG A 227 18.09 -26.23 9.16
N TYR A 228 17.15 -25.32 9.44
CA TYR A 228 17.15 -24.52 10.67
C TYR A 228 15.91 -24.73 11.54
N ASN A 229 14.97 -25.60 11.14
CA ASN A 229 13.79 -25.97 11.91
C ASN A 229 12.91 -24.76 12.32
N ILE A 230 12.85 -23.76 11.43
CA ILE A 230 12.04 -22.55 11.52
C ILE A 230 10.93 -22.61 10.47
#